data_AF-A0A956ILJ0-F1
#
_entry.id   AF-A0A956ILJ0-F1
#
_cell.length_a   1.000
_cell.length_b   1.000
_cell.length_c   1.000
_cell.angle_alpha   90.00
_cell.angle_beta   90.00
_cell.angle_gamma   90.00
#
_symmetry.space_group_name_H-M   'P 1'
#
loop_
_entity.id
_entity.type
_entity.pdbx_description
1 polymer ?
#
loop_
_entity_poly.entity_id
_entity_poly.type
_entity_poly.pdbx_seq_one_letter_code
_entity_poly.pdbx_strand_id
1 'polypeptide(L)'
;MSESYGFVGRVTLPKSKFKTYRETEIDPTTLEDWLDDWIPDDPEDADYSLTAEDVFSECTELEVSWRPDGFDFKGVADSDSDTWLTHRITLVAIVRMASEFGGSGELIVADAGGGDEEAWLATASPDGSNDFTQLDGEEAEEALHTISDLE
;
A
#
# COMPACT_ATOMS: atom_id res chain seq x y z
N MET A 1 -18.85 2.91 15.28
CA MET A 1 -18.37 3.52 14.03
C MET A 1 -17.32 2.54 13.57
N SER A 2 -17.48 1.96 12.38
CA SER A 2 -16.45 1.08 11.83
C SER A 2 -15.25 1.96 11.54
N GLU A 3 -14.07 1.56 12.01
CA GLU A 3 -12.84 2.25 11.65
C GLU A 3 -12.62 1.97 10.17
N SER A 4 -12.43 2.99 9.36
CA SER A 4 -12.13 2.86 7.93
C SER A 4 -10.73 3.40 7.72
N TYR A 5 -10.00 2.84 6.77
CA TYR A 5 -8.68 3.32 6.41
C TYR A 5 -8.65 3.72 4.95
N GLY A 6 -8.12 4.89 4.68
CA GLY A 6 -7.82 5.33 3.34
C GLY A 6 -6.41 4.98 2.92
N PHE A 7 -6.24 4.73 1.63
CA PHE A 7 -4.95 4.50 1.02
C PHE A 7 -4.80 5.35 -0.23
N VAL A 8 -3.60 5.92 -0.40
CA VAL A 8 -3.19 6.62 -1.61
C VAL A 8 -1.75 6.21 -1.89
N GLY A 9 -1.51 5.65 -3.07
CA GLY A 9 -0.18 5.24 -3.46
C GLY A 9 0.15 5.55 -4.91
N ARG A 10 1.45 5.58 -5.17
CA ARG A 10 2.05 5.80 -6.48
C ARG A 10 3.20 4.83 -6.66
N VAL A 11 3.24 4.20 -7.81
CA VAL A 11 4.39 3.40 -8.24
C VAL A 11 4.88 3.93 -9.58
N THR A 12 6.19 4.17 -9.66
CA THR A 12 6.90 4.59 -10.87
C THR A 12 7.90 3.51 -11.26
N LEU A 13 7.89 3.07 -12.51
CA LEU A 13 8.69 1.95 -12.99
C LEU A 13 9.29 2.24 -14.36
N PRO A 14 10.48 1.70 -14.68
CA PRO A 14 10.95 1.69 -16.05
C PRO A 14 9.95 0.96 -16.96
N LYS A 15 9.55 1.58 -18.07
CA LYS A 15 8.55 1.01 -19.00
C LYS A 15 8.85 -0.42 -19.46
N SER A 16 10.13 -0.78 -19.57
CA SER A 16 10.57 -2.13 -19.94
C SER A 16 10.31 -3.19 -18.87
N LYS A 17 10.09 -2.78 -17.62
CA LYS A 17 9.89 -3.64 -16.46
C LYS A 17 8.42 -3.77 -16.07
N PHE A 18 7.57 -2.87 -16.55
CA PHE A 18 6.18 -2.75 -16.15
C PHE A 18 5.35 -4.02 -16.29
N LYS A 19 5.49 -4.72 -17.41
CA LYS A 19 4.76 -5.98 -17.63
C LYS A 19 5.20 -7.03 -16.61
N THR A 20 6.50 -7.24 -16.46
CA THR A 20 7.05 -8.24 -15.55
C THR A 20 6.67 -7.94 -14.11
N TYR A 21 6.75 -6.68 -13.69
CA TYR A 21 6.34 -6.25 -12.35
C TYR A 21 4.88 -6.64 -12.04
N ARG A 22 3.95 -6.39 -12.97
CA ARG A 22 2.52 -6.71 -12.77
C ARG A 22 2.24 -8.21 -12.64
N GLU A 23 3.03 -9.03 -13.31
CA GLU A 23 2.90 -10.50 -13.33
C GLU A 23 3.79 -11.16 -12.24
N THR A 24 4.51 -10.38 -11.45
CA THR A 24 5.39 -10.90 -10.39
C THR A 24 4.56 -11.20 -9.16
N GLU A 25 4.70 -12.42 -8.65
CA GLU A 25 4.11 -12.84 -7.38
C GLU A 25 4.74 -12.03 -6.25
N ILE A 26 3.87 -11.49 -5.40
CA ILE A 26 4.26 -10.70 -4.25
C ILE A 26 4.36 -11.68 -3.09
N ASP A 27 5.49 -11.67 -2.39
CA ASP A 27 5.62 -12.37 -1.12
C ASP A 27 5.85 -11.34 -0.01
N PRO A 28 4.80 -10.87 0.67
CA PRO A 28 4.94 -9.91 1.74
C PRO A 28 5.69 -10.47 2.95
N THR A 29 5.84 -11.79 3.09
CA THR A 29 6.67 -12.36 4.18
C THR A 29 8.15 -12.00 4.01
N THR A 30 8.59 -11.67 2.79
CA THR A 30 9.95 -11.16 2.53
C THR A 30 10.16 -9.73 3.02
N LEU A 31 9.12 -9.06 3.54
CA LEU A 31 9.14 -7.70 4.06
C LEU A 31 9.36 -7.66 5.59
N GLU A 32 10.00 -8.69 6.14
CA GLU A 32 10.15 -9.00 7.58
C GLU A 32 10.30 -7.77 8.49
N ASP A 33 11.08 -6.76 8.09
CA ASP A 33 11.32 -5.54 8.89
C ASP A 33 10.08 -4.67 9.18
N TRP A 34 8.99 -4.82 8.42
CA TRP A 34 7.77 -4.00 8.57
C TRP A 34 6.60 -4.79 9.18
N LEU A 35 6.70 -6.11 9.19
CA LEU A 35 5.59 -6.98 9.59
C LEU A 35 5.36 -6.97 11.12
N ASP A 36 6.42 -6.77 11.90
CA ASP A 36 6.37 -6.89 13.37
C ASP A 36 5.46 -5.87 14.08
N ASP A 37 5.32 -4.64 13.56
CA ASP A 37 4.46 -3.62 14.18
C ASP A 37 3.01 -3.68 13.68
N TRP A 38 2.77 -4.33 12.54
CA TRP A 38 1.56 -4.13 11.75
C TRP A 38 0.80 -5.43 11.42
N ILE A 39 1.44 -6.60 11.31
CA ILE A 39 0.72 -7.88 11.17
C ILE A 39 0.22 -8.33 12.56
N PRO A 40 -1.00 -8.87 12.69
CA PRO A 40 -1.37 -9.64 13.88
C PRO A 40 -0.33 -10.73 14.19
N ASP A 41 -0.21 -11.15 15.45
CA ASP A 41 0.76 -12.18 15.90
C ASP A 41 0.74 -13.52 15.11
N ASP A 42 -0.21 -13.73 14.19
CA ASP A 42 -0.39 -14.95 13.41
C ASP A 42 -0.64 -14.65 11.90
N PRO A 43 0.42 -14.49 11.09
CA PRO A 43 0.31 -14.34 9.64
C PRO A 43 -0.12 -15.61 8.90
N GLU A 44 -0.28 -16.76 9.56
CA GLU A 44 -0.31 -18.07 8.89
C GLU A 44 -1.60 -18.37 8.09
N ASP A 45 -2.66 -17.57 8.23
CA ASP A 45 -3.97 -17.80 7.59
C ASP A 45 -4.22 -16.93 6.33
N ALA A 46 -3.36 -15.97 6.01
CA ALA A 46 -3.54 -15.13 4.82
C ALA A 46 -2.81 -15.71 3.61
N ASP A 47 -3.56 -15.91 2.51
CA ASP A 47 -2.98 -16.29 1.22
C ASP A 47 -2.32 -15.06 0.59
N TYR A 48 -1.01 -14.95 0.78
CA TYR A 48 -0.24 -13.82 0.31
C TYR A 48 0.29 -13.99 -1.12
N SER A 49 -0.04 -15.10 -1.82
CA SER A 49 0.47 -15.39 -3.17
C SER A 49 -0.26 -14.62 -4.27
N LEU A 50 -0.38 -13.30 -4.11
CA LEU A 50 -1.08 -12.42 -5.05
C LEU A 50 -0.09 -11.68 -5.94
N THR A 51 -0.44 -11.45 -7.19
CA THR A 51 0.26 -10.47 -8.04
C THR A 51 -0.31 -9.07 -7.84
N ALA A 52 0.42 -8.04 -8.25
CA ALA A 52 -0.14 -6.68 -8.25
C ALA A 52 -1.41 -6.59 -9.11
N GLU A 53 -1.49 -7.38 -10.19
CA GLU A 53 -2.68 -7.43 -11.04
C GLU A 53 -3.88 -8.09 -10.33
N ASP A 54 -3.66 -9.13 -9.53
CA ASP A 54 -4.73 -9.80 -8.77
C ASP A 54 -5.31 -8.84 -7.73
N VAL A 55 -4.46 -8.15 -6.97
CA VAL A 55 -4.89 -7.16 -5.97
C VAL A 55 -5.77 -6.08 -6.58
N PHE A 56 -5.38 -5.54 -7.74
CA PHE A 56 -6.17 -4.51 -8.42
C PHE A 56 -7.47 -5.05 -9.03
N SER A 57 -7.56 -6.36 -9.29
CA SER A 57 -8.77 -6.98 -9.80
C SER A 57 -9.73 -7.42 -8.69
N GLU A 58 -9.21 -7.82 -7.53
CA GLU A 58 -9.97 -8.35 -6.41
C GLU A 58 -10.41 -7.24 -5.44
N CYS A 59 -9.60 -6.20 -5.27
CA CYS A 59 -9.92 -5.06 -4.44
C CYS A 59 -10.81 -4.06 -5.20
N THR A 60 -12.13 -4.30 -5.18
CA THR A 60 -13.11 -3.41 -5.84
C THR A 60 -13.16 -2.01 -5.24
N GLU A 61 -12.65 -1.83 -4.03
CA GLU A 61 -12.56 -0.56 -3.31
C GLU A 61 -11.37 0.29 -3.77
N LEU A 62 -10.51 -0.25 -4.63
CA LEU A 62 -9.27 0.38 -5.06
C LEU A 62 -9.39 0.89 -6.50
N GLU A 63 -9.32 2.21 -6.65
CA GLU A 63 -9.28 2.89 -7.94
C GLU A 63 -7.84 2.96 -8.44
N VAL A 64 -7.53 2.30 -9.57
CA VAL A 64 -6.20 2.34 -10.21
C VAL A 64 -6.20 3.23 -11.46
N SER A 65 -5.28 4.19 -11.49
CA SER A 65 -5.02 5.08 -12.62
C SER A 65 -3.68 4.75 -13.28
N TRP A 66 -3.73 4.14 -14.46
CA TRP A 66 -2.55 3.73 -15.22
C TRP A 66 -1.85 4.89 -15.93
N ARG A 67 -0.52 4.93 -15.86
CA ARG A 67 0.33 5.95 -16.47
C ARG A 67 1.41 5.36 -17.37
N PRO A 68 2.03 6.16 -18.27
CA PRO A 68 3.13 5.70 -19.12
C PRO A 68 4.38 5.25 -18.35
N ASP A 69 4.55 5.78 -17.13
CA ASP A 69 5.69 5.62 -16.23
C ASP A 69 5.34 4.83 -14.96
N GLY A 70 4.12 4.30 -14.83
CA GLY A 70 3.69 3.73 -13.56
C GLY A 70 2.17 3.63 -13.40
N PHE A 71 1.72 3.72 -12.15
CA PHE A 71 0.31 3.83 -11.81
C PHE A 71 0.15 4.57 -10.47
N ASP A 72 -0.98 5.25 -10.33
CA ASP A 72 -1.47 5.78 -9.08
C ASP A 72 -2.64 4.89 -8.63
N PHE A 73 -2.81 4.67 -7.33
CA PHE A 73 -3.95 3.95 -6.80
C PHE A 73 -4.47 4.60 -5.52
N LYS A 74 -5.75 4.44 -5.25
CA LYS A 74 -6.39 5.02 -4.07
C LYS A 74 -7.65 4.27 -3.69
N GLY A 75 -8.11 4.40 -2.46
CA GLY A 75 -9.38 3.81 -2.02
C GLY A 75 -9.55 3.82 -0.51
N VAL A 76 -10.65 3.25 -0.04
CA VAL A 76 -11.04 3.19 1.38
C VAL A 76 -11.48 1.78 1.70
N ALA A 77 -11.02 1.21 2.81
CA ALA A 77 -11.40 -0.13 3.27
C ALA A 77 -11.86 -0.10 4.73
N ASP A 78 -12.86 -0.92 5.08
CA ASP A 78 -13.31 -1.12 6.46
C ASP A 78 -12.31 -1.99 7.26
N SER A 79 -12.00 -1.59 8.50
CA SER A 79 -11.04 -2.27 9.38
C SER A 79 -11.47 -3.66 9.84
N ASP A 80 -12.79 -3.92 9.87
CA ASP A 80 -13.40 -5.17 10.34
C ASP A 80 -13.27 -6.32 9.33
N SER A 81 -12.72 -6.09 8.14
CA SER A 81 -12.60 -7.11 7.10
C SER A 81 -11.27 -7.86 7.23
N ASP A 82 -11.25 -9.20 7.30
CA ASP A 82 -10.00 -9.98 7.16
C ASP A 82 -9.22 -9.61 5.88
N THR A 83 -9.96 -9.12 4.88
CA THR A 83 -9.48 -8.56 3.62
C THR A 83 -8.65 -7.27 3.80
N TRP A 84 -8.87 -6.48 4.85
CA TRP A 84 -8.12 -5.26 5.15
C TRP A 84 -6.64 -5.52 5.40
N LEU A 85 -6.31 -6.46 6.30
CA LEU A 85 -4.93 -6.80 6.63
C LEU A 85 -4.18 -7.30 5.39
N THR A 86 -4.80 -8.21 4.65
CA THR A 86 -4.25 -8.76 3.40
C THR A 86 -4.04 -7.67 2.35
N HIS A 87 -4.99 -6.76 2.16
CA HIS A 87 -4.85 -5.68 1.18
C HIS A 87 -3.76 -4.68 1.59
N ARG A 88 -3.73 -4.25 2.84
CA ARG A 88 -2.75 -3.27 3.33
C ARG A 88 -1.31 -3.78 3.23
N ILE A 89 -1.08 -5.01 3.68
CA ILE A 89 0.22 -5.69 3.59
C ILE A 89 0.63 -5.79 2.12
N THR A 90 -0.30 -6.21 1.25
CA THR A 90 0.00 -6.38 -0.17
C THR A 90 0.24 -5.05 -0.89
N LEU A 91 -0.45 -3.96 -0.54
CA LEU A 91 -0.26 -2.65 -1.18
C LEU A 91 1.12 -2.04 -0.89
N VAL A 92 1.63 -2.19 0.32
CA VAL A 92 3.01 -1.77 0.60
C VAL A 92 4.01 -2.72 -0.04
N ALA A 93 3.69 -4.02 -0.13
CA ALA A 93 4.52 -4.96 -0.86
C ALA A 93 4.64 -4.60 -2.36
N ILE A 94 3.53 -4.19 -2.98
CA ILE A 94 3.49 -3.59 -4.32
C ILE A 94 4.46 -2.40 -4.39
N VAL A 95 4.34 -1.46 -3.46
CA VAL A 95 5.20 -0.26 -3.40
C VAL A 95 6.68 -0.61 -3.25
N ARG A 96 7.05 -1.50 -2.33
CA ARG A 96 8.43 -1.92 -2.09
C ARG A 96 9.05 -2.66 -3.25
N MET A 97 8.29 -3.59 -3.84
CA MET A 97 8.74 -4.35 -5.00
C MET A 97 9.17 -3.42 -6.15
N ALA A 98 8.62 -2.20 -6.25
CA ALA A 98 9.01 -1.26 -7.28
C ALA A 98 10.53 -1.01 -7.30
N SER A 99 11.18 -0.96 -6.13
CA SER A 99 12.63 -0.78 -6.01
C SER A 99 13.43 -1.89 -6.69
N GLU A 100 12.98 -3.14 -6.60
CA GLU A 100 13.64 -4.30 -7.23
C GLU A 100 13.65 -4.22 -8.76
N PHE A 101 12.68 -3.50 -9.32
CA PHE A 101 12.57 -3.26 -10.75
C PHE A 101 13.24 -1.94 -11.18
N GLY A 102 13.99 -1.28 -10.29
CA GLY A 102 14.63 0.01 -10.52
C GLY A 102 13.63 1.17 -10.60
N GLY A 103 12.46 0.98 -9.99
CA GLY A 103 11.41 1.97 -9.83
C GLY A 103 11.38 2.57 -8.43
N SER A 104 10.36 3.39 -8.18
CA SER A 104 10.08 3.97 -6.87
C SER A 104 8.61 3.75 -6.54
N GLY A 105 8.30 3.73 -5.25
CA GLY A 105 6.94 3.62 -4.76
C GLY A 105 6.73 4.50 -3.55
N GLU A 106 5.50 4.95 -3.38
CA GLU A 106 5.03 5.71 -2.22
C GLU A 106 3.63 5.23 -1.89
N LEU A 107 3.34 5.05 -0.61
CA LEU A 107 2.01 4.70 -0.12
C LEU A 107 1.76 5.38 1.21
N ILE A 108 0.67 6.13 1.24
CA ILE A 108 0.10 6.74 2.43
C ILE A 108 -1.09 5.89 2.87
N VAL A 109 -1.11 5.51 4.14
CA VAL A 109 -2.24 4.86 4.80
C VAL A 109 -2.67 5.74 5.95
N ALA A 110 -3.96 6.02 6.11
CA ALA A 110 -4.44 6.82 7.24
C ALA A 110 -5.80 6.36 7.76
N ASP A 111 -6.04 6.55 9.06
CA ASP A 111 -7.33 6.30 9.70
C ASP A 111 -8.37 7.33 9.25
N ALA A 112 -9.38 6.88 8.51
CA ALA A 112 -10.54 7.67 8.09
C ALA A 112 -11.70 7.61 9.10
N GLY A 113 -11.59 6.81 10.17
CA GLY A 113 -12.63 6.50 11.16
C GLY A 113 -12.80 7.49 12.32
N GLY A 114 -11.91 8.45 12.51
CA GLY A 114 -12.17 9.68 13.29
C GLY A 114 -11.97 9.60 14.82
N GLY A 115 -10.93 8.92 15.29
CA GLY A 115 -10.55 8.91 16.71
C GLY A 115 -9.21 9.59 17.00
N ASP A 116 -8.16 9.14 16.33
CA ASP A 116 -6.80 9.62 16.45
C ASP A 116 -6.23 9.78 15.02
N GLU A 117 -5.62 10.92 14.71
CA GLU A 117 -5.09 11.24 13.37
C GLU A 117 -3.82 10.44 13.10
N GLU A 118 -3.97 9.15 12.81
CA GLU A 118 -2.85 8.28 12.50
C GLU A 118 -2.70 8.14 10.98
N ALA A 119 -1.52 8.48 10.48
CA ALA A 119 -1.13 8.24 9.10
C ALA A 119 0.27 7.65 9.05
N TRP A 120 0.53 6.86 8.03
CA TRP A 120 1.80 6.20 7.80
C TRP A 120 2.21 6.34 6.35
N LEU A 121 3.51 6.52 6.14
CA LEU A 121 4.12 6.65 4.84
C LEU A 121 5.11 5.50 4.63
N ALA A 122 4.83 4.67 3.63
CA ALA A 122 5.78 3.69 3.09
C ALA A 122 6.42 4.25 1.82
N THR A 123 7.74 4.22 1.74
CA THR A 123 8.48 4.61 0.54
C THR A 123 9.43 3.53 0.06
N ALA A 124 9.65 3.51 -1.24
CA ALA A 124 10.57 2.62 -1.93
C ALA A 124 11.32 3.40 -2.99
N SER A 125 12.65 3.24 -3.04
CA SER A 125 13.52 3.99 -3.94
C SER A 125 14.30 3.07 -4.88
N PRO A 126 14.72 3.55 -6.08
CA PRO A 126 15.40 2.73 -7.08
C PRO A 126 16.76 2.18 -6.65
N ASP A 127 17.34 2.72 -5.58
CA ASP A 127 18.60 2.26 -4.98
C ASP A 127 18.40 1.11 -3.98
N GLY A 128 17.15 0.64 -3.80
CA GLY A 128 16.77 -0.40 -2.85
C GLY A 128 16.55 0.12 -1.43
N SER A 129 16.61 1.44 -1.21
CA SER A 129 16.21 2.01 0.08
C SER A 129 14.70 2.01 0.20
N ASN A 130 14.22 1.53 1.35
CA ASN A 130 12.81 1.52 1.70
C ASN A 130 12.67 2.11 3.10
N ASP A 131 11.66 2.94 3.32
CA ASP A 131 11.39 3.57 4.61
C ASP A 131 9.92 3.39 4.98
N PHE A 132 9.66 3.35 6.28
CA PHE A 132 8.31 3.32 6.82
C PHE A 132 8.27 4.24 8.04
N THR A 133 7.50 5.31 7.92
CA THR A 133 7.47 6.38 8.93
C THR A 133 6.02 6.66 9.31
N GLN A 134 5.74 6.66 10.62
CA GLN A 134 4.50 7.21 11.15
C GLN A 134 4.55 8.74 11.00
N LEU A 135 3.52 9.29 10.38
CA LEU A 135 3.36 10.73 10.21
C LEU A 135 2.73 11.32 11.47
N ASP A 136 3.18 12.51 11.87
CA ASP A 136 2.63 13.23 13.01
C ASP A 136 2.26 14.67 12.67
N GLY A 137 1.22 15.18 13.35
CA GLY A 137 0.77 16.57 13.22
C GLY A 137 0.36 16.93 11.78
N GLU A 138 1.00 17.97 11.23
CA GLU A 138 0.65 18.56 9.93
C GLU A 138 0.80 17.58 8.76
N GLU A 139 1.75 16.65 8.83
CA GLU A 139 1.97 15.64 7.78
C GLU A 139 0.85 14.59 7.77
N ALA A 140 0.35 14.22 8.94
CA ALA A 140 -0.81 13.34 9.06
C ALA A 140 -2.09 14.04 8.58
N GLU A 141 -2.27 15.32 8.91
CA GLU A 141 -3.41 16.13 8.44
C GLU A 141 -3.43 16.27 6.90
N GLU A 142 -2.27 16.47 6.25
CA GLU A 142 -2.18 16.56 4.78
C GLU A 142 -2.47 15.21 4.10
N ALA A 143 -1.95 14.13 4.68
CA ALA A 143 -2.23 12.77 4.25
C ALA A 143 -3.73 12.44 4.36
N LEU A 144 -4.34 12.78 5.50
CA LEU A 144 -5.76 12.62 5.75
C LEU A 144 -6.61 13.46 4.80
N HIS A 145 -6.24 14.72 4.53
CA HIS A 145 -6.96 15.55 3.56
C HIS A 145 -6.93 14.92 2.16
N THR A 146 -5.78 14.39 1.75
CA THR A 146 -5.65 13.70 0.46
C THR A 146 -6.55 12.46 0.36
N ILE A 147 -6.76 11.79 1.49
CA ILE A 147 -7.65 10.63 1.63
C ILE A 147 -9.13 11.04 1.74
N SER A 148 -9.48 12.10 2.47
CA SER A 148 -10.87 12.56 2.62
C SER A 148 -11.45 13.09 1.30
N ASP A 149 -10.62 13.57 0.37
CA ASP A 149 -11.04 13.91 -1.00
C ASP A 149 -11.45 12.66 -1.83
N LEU A 150 -11.30 11.44 -1.29
CA LEU A 150 -11.69 10.19 -1.94
C LEU A 150 -13.14 9.75 -1.64
N GLU A 151 -13.76 10.26 -0.57
CA GLU A 151 -15.12 9.88 -0.12
C GLU A 151 -16.27 10.64 -0.83
#